data_AF-A0A317YM21-F1
#
_entry.id   AF-A0A317YM21-F1
#
_cell.length_a   1.000
_cell.length_b   1.000
_cell.length_c   1.000
_cell.angle_alpha   90.00
_cell.angle_beta   90.00
_cell.angle_gamma   90.00
#
_symmetry.space_group_name_H-M   'P 1'
#
loop_
_entity.id
_entity.type
_entity.pdbx_description
1 polymer ?
#
loop_
_entity_poly.entity_id
_entity_poly.type
_entity_poly.pdbx_seq_one_letter_code
_entity_poly.pdbx_strand_id
1 'polypeptide(L)'
;LEGKESREGLTDINSVRITEQLLQFEGQTESKLGTPEARSAVDAIVAEKLPFYLEEKGQLSKSLVKKAIKAQQEREAARKAREDARSGKKNKRKDTLLSG
;
A
#
# COMPACT_ATOMS: atom_id res chain seq x y z
N LEU A 1 8.08 3.66 4.30
CA LEU A 1 6.67 3.59 3.86
C LEU A 1 6.55 2.65 2.67
N GLU A 2 5.69 1.64 2.75
CA GLU A 2 5.27 0.86 1.60
C GLU A 2 3.98 1.46 1.03
N GLY A 3 3.55 1.02 -0.15
CA GLY A 3 2.34 1.55 -0.79
C GLY A 3 1.05 1.32 0.02
N LYS A 4 1.05 0.38 0.97
CA LYS A 4 -0.11 0.08 1.83
C LYS A 4 -0.32 1.14 2.91
N GLU A 5 0.75 1.66 3.52
CA GLU A 5 0.62 2.70 4.55
C GLU A 5 0.12 4.01 3.93
N SER A 6 0.56 4.33 2.72
CA SER A 6 0.10 5.52 2.00
C SER A 6 -1.37 5.42 1.56
N ARG A 7 -1.89 4.20 1.32
CA ARG A 7 -3.28 3.96 0.92
C ARG A 7 -4.21 3.64 2.09
N GLU A 8 -3.70 3.67 3.32
CA GLU A 8 -4.51 3.31 4.48
C GLU A 8 -5.59 4.37 4.78
N GLY A 9 -6.86 3.94 4.71
CA GLY A 9 -8.02 4.81 4.84
C GLY A 9 -8.11 5.85 3.72
N LEU A 10 -7.56 5.56 2.55
CA LEU A 10 -7.74 6.34 1.33
C LEU A 10 -9.03 5.88 0.62
N THR A 11 -9.90 6.84 0.32
CA THR A 11 -11.01 6.64 -0.60
C THR A 11 -10.71 7.45 -1.85
N ASP A 12 -10.74 6.80 -3.00
CA ASP A 12 -10.44 7.42 -4.28
C ASP A 12 -11.34 6.83 -5.39
N ILE A 13 -11.59 7.62 -6.42
CA ILE A 13 -12.37 7.24 -7.59
C ILE A 13 -11.53 7.53 -8.82
N ASN A 14 -11.12 6.46 -9.52
CA ASN A 14 -10.37 6.56 -10.76
C ASN A 14 -11.28 6.22 -11.94
N SER A 15 -11.49 7.21 -12.81
CA SER A 15 -12.24 7.05 -14.06
C SER A 15 -11.34 7.37 -15.24
N VAL A 16 -11.18 6.38 -16.13
CA VAL A 16 -10.39 6.51 -17.36
C VAL A 16 -11.28 6.27 -18.57
N ARG A 17 -11.02 7.00 -19.64
CA ARG A 17 -11.66 6.79 -20.94
C ARG A 17 -10.60 6.28 -21.91
N ILE A 18 -10.88 5.15 -22.55
CA ILE A 18 -9.93 4.45 -23.43
C ILE A 18 -10.62 4.28 -24.78
N THR A 19 -9.87 4.52 -25.85
CA THR A 19 -10.36 4.30 -27.21
C THR A 19 -10.54 2.80 -27.46
N GLU A 20 -11.56 2.45 -28.22
CA GLU A 20 -11.90 1.04 -28.50
C GLU A 20 -10.72 0.24 -29.08
N GLN A 21 -9.86 0.90 -29.88
CA GLN A 21 -8.67 0.30 -30.49
C GLN A 21 -7.61 -0.17 -29.47
N LEU A 22 -7.58 0.43 -28.28
CA LEU A 22 -6.63 0.13 -27.21
C LEU A 22 -7.29 -0.60 -26.03
N LEU A 23 -8.62 -0.72 -26.04
CA LEU A 23 -9.38 -1.25 -24.92
C LEU A 23 -9.17 -2.76 -24.82
N GLN A 24 -8.63 -3.18 -23.68
CA GLN A 24 -8.40 -4.57 -23.39
C GLN A 24 -8.74 -4.86 -21.93
N PHE A 25 -9.54 -5.90 -21.71
CA PHE A 25 -9.85 -6.43 -20.37
C PHE A 25 -9.26 -7.82 -20.19
N GLU A 26 -8.92 -8.15 -18.95
CA GLU A 26 -8.58 -9.51 -18.54
C GLU A 26 -9.85 -10.27 -18.17
N GLY A 27 -10.23 -11.24 -19.01
CA GLY A 27 -11.39 -12.10 -18.80
C GLY A 27 -12.72 -11.45 -19.21
N GLN A 28 -13.76 -12.29 -19.28
CA GLN A 28 -15.07 -11.90 -19.83
C GLN A 28 -15.84 -10.93 -18.93
N THR A 29 -15.60 -10.93 -17.62
CA THR A 29 -16.34 -10.11 -16.65
C THR A 29 -15.86 -8.66 -16.58
N GLU A 30 -14.87 -8.27 -17.41
CA GLU A 30 -14.27 -6.93 -17.45
C GLU A 30 -13.76 -6.42 -16.09
N SER A 31 -13.52 -7.34 -15.16
CA SER A 31 -13.16 -7.04 -13.77
C SER A 31 -11.76 -6.42 -13.60
N LYS A 32 -10.90 -6.57 -14.61
CA LYS A 32 -9.56 -6.01 -14.60
C LYS A 32 -9.23 -5.46 -15.98
N LEU A 33 -8.85 -4.19 -16.00
CA LEU A 33 -8.36 -3.53 -17.20
C LEU A 33 -6.94 -4.02 -17.51
N GLY A 34 -6.74 -4.50 -18.74
CA GLY A 34 -5.47 -5.00 -19.26
C GLY A 34 -4.70 -4.00 -20.14
N THR A 35 -5.29 -2.86 -20.50
CA THR A 35 -4.66 -1.83 -21.35
C THR A 35 -3.42 -1.21 -20.68
N PRO A 36 -2.19 -1.47 -21.16
CA PRO A 36 -0.97 -0.95 -20.54
C PRO A 36 -0.82 0.58 -20.68
N GLU A 37 -1.28 1.15 -21.79
CA GLU A 37 -1.22 2.59 -22.06
C GLU A 37 -2.03 3.39 -21.03
N ALA A 38 -3.15 2.85 -20.57
CA ALA A 38 -3.98 3.49 -19.55
C ALA A 38 -3.22 3.64 -18.22
N ARG A 39 -2.41 2.64 -17.85
CA ARG A 39 -1.56 2.71 -16.67
C ARG A 39 -0.50 3.80 -16.83
N SER A 40 0.24 3.80 -17.94
CA SER A 40 1.28 4.81 -18.18
C SER A 40 0.71 6.24 -18.21
N ALA A 41 -0.46 6.43 -18.80
CA ALA A 41 -1.12 7.73 -18.84
C ALA A 41 -1.54 8.23 -17.45
N VAL A 42 -2.17 7.37 -16.64
CA VAL A 42 -2.58 7.72 -15.27
C VAL A 42 -1.36 7.99 -14.40
N ASP A 43 -0.34 7.14 -14.45
CA ASP A 43 0.89 7.30 -13.66
C ASP A 43 1.58 8.64 -13.98
N ALA A 44 1.66 9.04 -15.25
CA ALA A 44 2.24 10.31 -15.66
C ALA A 44 1.46 11.52 -15.10
N ILE A 45 0.14 11.51 -15.22
CA ILE A 45 -0.72 12.60 -14.72
C ILE A 45 -0.63 12.72 -13.20
N VAL A 46 -0.72 11.60 -12.49
CA VAL A 46 -0.65 11.60 -11.02
C VAL A 46 0.74 12.04 -10.55
N ALA A 47 1.82 11.57 -11.18
CA ALA A 47 3.18 11.96 -10.84
C ALA A 47 3.44 13.45 -11.09
N GLU A 48 2.80 14.07 -12.08
CA GLU A 48 2.91 15.50 -12.35
C GLU A 48 2.08 16.34 -11.38
N LYS A 49 0.81 15.98 -11.16
CA LYS A 49 -0.15 16.82 -10.43
C LYS A 49 -0.11 16.64 -8.92
N LEU A 50 0.17 15.44 -8.44
CA LEU A 50 0.16 15.15 -7.00
C LEU A 50 1.24 15.91 -6.22
N PRO A 51 2.51 16.00 -6.67
CA PRO A 51 3.52 16.78 -5.96
C PRO A 51 3.13 18.25 -5.85
N PHE A 52 2.63 18.84 -6.94
CA PHE A 52 2.18 20.23 -6.96
C PHE A 52 1.07 20.48 -5.94
N TYR A 53 0.05 19.60 -5.90
CA TYR A 53 -1.02 19.69 -4.92
C TYR A 53 -0.51 19.59 -3.47
N LEU A 54 0.44 18.68 -3.22
CA LEU A 54 1.04 18.51 -1.90
C LEU A 54 1.90 19.70 -1.47
N GLU A 55 2.62 20.33 -2.40
CA GLU A 55 3.40 21.55 -2.14
C GLU A 55 2.49 22.73 -1.81
N GLU A 56 1.39 22.90 -2.56
CA GLU A 56 0.42 23.96 -2.32
C GLU A 56 -0.30 23.80 -0.97
N LYS A 57 -0.59 22.56 -0.56
CA LYS A 57 -1.31 22.23 0.68
C LYS A 57 -0.39 21.69 1.78
N GLY A 58 0.67 22.42 2.11
CA GLY A 58 1.71 21.95 3.04
C GLY A 58 1.25 21.44 4.42
N GLN A 59 0.18 21.99 5.02
CA GLN A 59 -0.37 21.46 6.28
C GLN A 59 -1.03 20.08 6.10
N LEU A 60 -1.81 19.90 5.04
CA LEU A 60 -2.44 18.62 4.69
C LEU A 60 -1.36 17.58 4.36
N SER A 61 -0.35 17.95 3.58
CA SER A 61 0.73 17.04 3.20
C SER A 61 1.50 16.52 4.42
N LYS A 62 1.79 17.40 5.38
CA LYS A 62 2.42 17.01 6.65
C LYS A 62 1.53 16.06 7.45
N SER A 63 0.21 16.27 7.48
CA SER A 63 -0.69 15.39 8.23
C SER A 63 -0.82 14.01 7.57
N LEU A 64 -0.88 13.94 6.23
CA LEU A 64 -0.87 12.69 5.46
C LEU A 64 0.41 11.88 5.70
N VAL A 65 1.58 12.53 5.63
CA VAL A 65 2.87 11.86 5.89
C VAL A 65 2.95 11.34 7.32
N LYS A 66 2.51 12.13 8.31
CA LYS A 66 2.43 11.68 9.72
C LYS A 66 1.52 10.47 9.89
N LYS A 67 0.37 10.44 9.22
CA LYS A 67 -0.56 9.30 9.23
C LYS A 67 0.12 8.04 8.67
N ALA A 68 0.79 8.15 7.54
CA ALA A 68 1.51 7.04 6.92
C ALA A 68 2.67 6.52 7.79
N ILE A 69 3.42 7.41 8.45
CA ILE A 69 4.48 7.03 9.39
C ILE A 69 3.90 6.27 10.59
N LYS A 70 2.78 6.75 11.14
CA LYS A 70 2.10 6.07 12.25
C LYS A 70 1.65 4.65 11.84
N ALA A 71 1.03 4.51 10.67
CA ALA A 71 0.67 3.20 10.10
C ALA A 71 1.87 2.26 9.96
N GLN A 72 3.03 2.78 9.51
CA GLN A 72 4.26 1.99 9.42
C GLN A 72 4.70 1.48 10.79
N GLN A 73 4.71 2.36 11.80
CA GLN A 73 5.11 2.01 13.17
C GLN A 73 4.19 0.95 13.78
N GLU A 74 2.87 1.10 13.60
CA GLU A 74 1.88 0.12 14.06
C GLU A 74 2.11 -1.26 13.43
N ARG A 75 2.38 -1.29 12.13
CA ARG A 75 2.71 -2.53 11.44
C ARG A 75 4.01 -3.16 11.96
N GLU A 76 5.07 -2.39 12.12
CA GLU A 76 6.37 -2.89 12.61
C GLU A 76 6.23 -3.44 14.02
N ALA A 77 5.52 -2.75 14.91
CA ALA A 77 5.21 -3.22 16.25
C ALA A 77 4.41 -4.53 16.22
N ALA A 78 3.37 -4.62 15.38
CA ALA A 78 2.58 -5.84 15.22
C ALA A 78 3.41 -7.01 14.66
N ARG A 79 4.34 -6.74 13.72
CA ARG A 79 5.26 -7.74 13.19
C ARG A 79 6.19 -8.27 14.28
N LYS A 80 6.82 -7.37 15.03
CA LYS A 80 7.71 -7.73 16.14
C LYS A 80 6.98 -8.58 17.19
N ALA A 81 5.80 -8.16 17.62
CA ALA A 81 4.98 -8.91 18.57
C ALA A 81 4.63 -10.32 18.08
N ARG A 82 4.34 -10.49 16.78
CA ARG A 82 4.07 -11.81 16.17
C ARG A 82 5.33 -12.68 16.10
N GLU A 83 6.48 -12.09 15.82
CA GLU A 83 7.77 -12.78 15.80
C GLU A 83 8.17 -13.24 17.21
N ASP A 84 8.03 -12.36 18.21
CA ASP A 84 8.26 -12.68 19.63
C ASP A 84 7.34 -13.78 20.14
N ALA A 85 6.05 -13.76 19.78
CA ALA A 85 5.11 -14.83 20.14
C ALA A 85 5.49 -16.19 19.50
N ARG A 86 6.06 -16.18 18.28
CA ARG A 86 6.51 -17.39 17.59
C ARG A 86 7.85 -17.92 18.13
N SER A 87 8.81 -17.03 18.42
CA SER A 87 10.14 -17.38 18.93
C SER A 87 10.07 -17.80 20.41
N GLY A 88 9.26 -17.11 21.23
CA GLY A 88 9.02 -17.47 22.62
C GLY A 88 8.48 -18.88 22.79
N LYS A 89 7.68 -19.38 21.83
CA LYS A 89 7.19 -20.77 21.81
C LYS A 89 8.28 -21.79 21.46
N LYS A 90 9.27 -21.41 20.64
CA LYS A 90 10.44 -22.26 20.33
C LYS A 90 11.41 -22.35 21.52
N ASN A 91 11.68 -21.24 22.20
CA ASN A 91 12.57 -21.22 23.38
C ASN A 91 11.98 -22.06 24.53
N LYS A 92 10.68 -21.91 24.84
CA LYS A 92 10.00 -22.77 25.85
C LYS A 92 10.10 -24.27 25.56
N ARG A 93 10.05 -24.67 24.28
CA ARG A 93 10.18 -26.07 23.85
C ARG A 93 11.62 -26.59 23.95
N LYS A 94 12.62 -25.71 23.83
CA LYS A 94 14.04 -26.07 23.93
C LYS A 94 14.44 -26.28 25.39
N ASP A 95 14.00 -25.40 26.28
CA ASP A 95 14.30 -25.51 27.73
C ASP A 95 13.67 -26.76 28.36
N THR A 96 12.46 -27.14 27.93
CA THR A 96 11.80 -28.37 28.41
C THR A 96 12.42 -29.67 27.90
N LEU A 97 13.18 -29.63 26.79
CA LEU A 97 13.90 -30.80 26.26
C LEU A 97 15.29 -30.97 26.87
N LEU A 98 15.87 -29.91 27.45
CA LEU A 98 17.18 -29.93 28.11
C LEU A 98 17.09 -30.24 29.61
N SER A 99 15.88 -30.16 30.19
CA SER A 99 15.63 -30.45 31.60
C SER A 99 15.20 -31.91 31.88
N GLY A 100 15.36 -32.81 30.89
CA GLY A 100 15.02 -34.24 30.98
C GLY A 100 16.25 -35.11 31.13
#